data_AF-A0AAD3M741-F1
#
_entry.id   AF-A0AAD3M741-F1
#
_cell.length_a   1.000
_cell.length_b   1.000
_cell.length_c   1.000
_cell.angle_alpha   90.00
_cell.angle_beta   90.00
_cell.angle_gamma   90.00
#
_symmetry.space_group_name_H-M   'P 1'
#
loop_
_entity.id
_entity.type
_entity.pdbx_description
1 polymer ?
#
loop_
_entity_poly.entity_id
_entity_poly.type
_entity_poly.pdbx_seq_one_letter_code
_entity_poly.pdbx_strand_id
1 'polypeptide(L)'
;MLIILGAIEPTIKGENVSEEVIQRQKYLLSNPAHQSSAVDEHYFLNESAAQVRDITKFKPLSSRVSVSVITGDSFDEQIPEHLNQMVDKLQKKFLEESYPSANHIHIKGADRRMIYKKPSAISQHLRRLVNQRQAKQQSE
;
A
#
# COMPACT_ATOMS: atom_id res chain seq x y z
N MET A 1 2.08 -21.43 -19.07
CA MET A 1 3.29 -21.64 -19.91
C MET A 1 4.33 -20.55 -19.71
N LEU A 2 3.96 -19.26 -19.69
CA LEU A 2 4.90 -18.13 -19.50
C LEU A 2 5.73 -18.19 -18.18
N ILE A 3 5.12 -18.59 -17.06
CA ILE A 3 5.84 -18.79 -15.78
C ILE A 3 6.85 -19.96 -15.88
N ILE A 4 6.45 -21.07 -16.49
CA ILE A 4 7.29 -22.27 -16.65
C ILE A 4 8.48 -21.97 -17.56
N LEU A 5 8.27 -21.12 -18.58
CA LEU A 5 9.31 -20.64 -19.49
C LEU A 5 10.19 -19.52 -18.90
N GLY A 6 9.92 -19.07 -17.67
CA GLY A 6 10.65 -17.98 -17.03
C GLY A 6 10.38 -16.58 -17.63
N ALA A 7 9.38 -16.44 -18.49
CA ALA A 7 9.04 -15.16 -19.12
C ALA A 7 8.29 -14.20 -18.17
N ILE A 8 7.67 -14.74 -17.10
CA ILE A 8 6.98 -13.97 -16.06
C ILE A 8 7.37 -14.54 -14.70
N GLU A 9 7.67 -13.66 -13.75
CA GLU A 9 8.03 -14.04 -12.38
C GLU A 9 7.06 -13.45 -11.34
N PRO A 10 6.80 -14.14 -10.21
CA PRO A 10 6.05 -13.58 -9.09
C PRO A 10 6.69 -12.30 -8.54
N THR A 11 5.90 -11.26 -8.31
CA THR A 11 6.39 -9.96 -7.84
C THR A 11 6.70 -9.96 -6.33
N ILE A 12 5.94 -10.71 -5.53
CA ILE A 12 6.14 -10.82 -4.08
C ILE A 12 7.11 -11.96 -3.83
N LYS A 13 8.34 -11.59 -3.45
CA LYS A 13 9.46 -12.49 -3.12
C LYS A 13 10.06 -12.08 -1.77
N GLY A 14 10.68 -13.03 -1.06
CA GLY A 14 11.43 -12.76 0.18
C GLY A 14 11.34 -13.90 1.19
N GLU A 15 12.22 -13.86 2.20
CA GLU A 15 12.34 -14.89 3.24
C GLU A 15 11.08 -15.04 4.11
N ASN A 16 10.30 -13.97 4.26
CA ASN A 16 9.09 -13.93 5.10
C ASN A 16 7.79 -14.26 4.33
N VAL A 17 7.89 -14.74 3.09
CA VAL A 17 6.73 -15.06 2.24
C VAL A 17 6.48 -16.56 2.28
N SER A 18 5.29 -16.98 2.71
CA SER A 18 4.94 -18.40 2.76
C SER A 18 4.83 -19.01 1.36
N GLU A 19 5.11 -20.31 1.25
CA GLU A 19 4.98 -21.04 -0.02
C GLU A 19 3.54 -20.96 -0.57
N GLU A 20 2.52 -20.93 0.30
CA GLU A 20 1.14 -20.74 -0.11
C GLU A 20 0.93 -19.41 -0.87
N VAL A 21 1.53 -18.32 -0.39
CA VAL A 21 1.46 -17.01 -1.07
C VAL A 21 2.16 -17.08 -2.43
N ILE A 22 3.29 -17.78 -2.52
CA ILE A 22 4.02 -17.99 -3.78
C ILE A 22 3.18 -18.81 -4.76
N GLN A 23 2.57 -19.91 -4.32
CA GLN A 23 1.70 -20.76 -5.14
C GLN A 23 0.47 -20.01 -5.63
N ARG A 24 -0.14 -19.20 -4.77
CA ARG A 24 -1.31 -18.37 -5.12
C ARG A 24 -0.96 -17.32 -6.17
N GLN A 25 0.21 -16.67 -6.05
CA GLN A 25 0.71 -15.79 -7.10
C GLN A 25 0.91 -16.53 -8.43
N LYS A 26 1.56 -17.71 -8.41
CA LYS A 26 1.75 -18.53 -9.62
C LYS A 26 0.42 -18.90 -10.27
N TYR A 27 -0.58 -19.26 -9.47
CA TYR A 27 -1.94 -19.52 -9.96
C TYR A 27 -2.55 -18.30 -10.63
N LEU A 28 -2.51 -17.13 -9.97
CA LEU A 28 -3.05 -15.89 -10.51
C LEU A 28 -2.35 -15.47 -11.81
N LEU A 29 -1.02 -15.61 -11.86
CA LEU A 29 -0.22 -15.30 -13.04
C LEU A 29 -0.43 -16.29 -14.20
N SER A 30 -0.94 -17.49 -13.92
CA SER A 30 -1.21 -18.52 -14.93
C SER A 30 -2.57 -18.37 -15.60
N ASN A 31 -3.47 -17.55 -15.05
CA ASN A 31 -4.79 -17.30 -15.61
C ASN A 31 -4.76 -16.04 -16.50
N PRO A 32 -5.03 -16.15 -17.82
CA PRO A 32 -5.06 -15.01 -18.73
C PRO A 32 -6.01 -13.88 -18.31
N ALA A 33 -7.14 -14.20 -17.66
CA ALA A 33 -8.08 -13.18 -17.22
C ALA A 33 -7.47 -12.25 -16.16
N HIS A 34 -6.68 -12.80 -15.23
CA HIS A 34 -5.98 -12.00 -14.22
C HIS A 34 -4.81 -11.21 -14.81
N GLN A 35 -4.15 -11.74 -15.85
CA GLN A 35 -3.13 -11.00 -16.58
C GLN A 35 -3.74 -9.81 -17.34
N SER A 36 -4.91 -9.99 -17.96
CA SER A 36 -5.64 -8.89 -18.60
C SER A 36 -5.95 -7.78 -17.60
N SER A 37 -6.42 -8.12 -16.39
CA SER A 37 -6.71 -7.12 -15.36
C SER A 37 -5.49 -6.28 -14.96
N ALA A 38 -4.30 -6.87 -14.94
CA ALA A 38 -3.07 -6.11 -14.65
C ALA A 38 -2.73 -5.11 -15.77
N VAL A 39 -3.00 -5.48 -17.04
CA VAL A 39 -2.85 -4.57 -18.18
C VAL A 39 -3.89 -3.45 -18.12
N ASP A 40 -5.14 -3.78 -17.82
CA ASP A 40 -6.22 -2.80 -17.66
C ASP A 40 -5.88 -1.80 -16.55
N GLU A 41 -5.42 -2.27 -15.39
CA GLU A 41 -5.00 -1.40 -14.28
C GLU A 41 -3.89 -0.43 -14.69
N HIS A 42 -2.91 -0.91 -15.46
CA HIS A 42 -1.84 -0.06 -15.98
C HIS A 42 -2.39 0.99 -16.97
N TYR A 43 -3.24 0.56 -17.90
CA TYR A 43 -3.83 1.42 -18.93
C TYR A 43 -4.72 2.51 -18.31
N PHE A 44 -5.52 2.16 -17.29
CA PHE A 44 -6.45 3.06 -16.62
C PHE A 44 -5.86 3.78 -15.39
N LEU A 45 -4.54 3.80 -15.21
CA LEU A 45 -3.90 4.41 -14.05
C LEU A 45 -4.21 5.92 -13.94
N ASN A 46 -4.18 6.63 -15.07
CA ASN A 46 -4.49 8.06 -15.11
C ASN A 46 -5.96 8.35 -14.78
N GLU A 47 -6.87 7.52 -15.27
CA GLU A 47 -8.30 7.63 -14.96
C GLU A 47 -8.55 7.35 -13.47
N SER A 48 -7.91 6.31 -12.94
CA SER A 48 -7.97 5.99 -11.50
C SER A 48 -7.45 7.14 -10.64
N ALA A 49 -6.33 7.76 -11.02
CA ALA A 49 -5.80 8.93 -10.31
C ALA A 49 -6.74 10.14 -10.39
N ALA A 50 -7.39 10.37 -11.55
CA ALA A 50 -8.39 11.42 -11.70
C ALA A 50 -9.62 11.18 -10.80
N GLN A 51 -10.11 9.94 -10.74
CA GLN A 51 -11.22 9.55 -9.87
C GLN A 51 -10.88 9.75 -8.38
N VAL A 52 -9.67 9.37 -7.95
CA VAL A 52 -9.22 9.58 -6.56
C VAL A 52 -9.18 11.07 -6.22
N ARG A 53 -8.70 11.92 -7.14
CA ARG A 53 -8.70 13.38 -6.96
C ARG A 53 -10.12 13.92 -6.79
N ASP A 54 -11.06 13.47 -7.63
CA ASP A 54 -12.44 13.91 -7.56
C ASP A 54 -13.12 13.45 -6.27
N ILE A 55 -12.92 12.19 -5.86
CA ILE A 55 -13.40 11.67 -4.57
C ILE A 55 -12.87 12.50 -3.41
N THR A 56 -11.57 12.84 -3.42
CA THR A 56 -10.96 13.65 -2.35
C THR A 56 -11.59 15.04 -2.26
N LYS A 57 -12.00 15.63 -3.39
CA LYS A 57 -12.63 16.95 -3.44
C LYS A 57 -14.11 16.91 -3.04
N PHE A 58 -14.87 15.93 -3.52
CA PHE A 58 -16.33 15.90 -3.38
C PHE A 58 -16.82 15.04 -2.21
N LYS A 59 -16.01 14.09 -1.75
CA LYS A 59 -16.35 13.17 -0.65
C LYS A 59 -15.14 12.93 0.25
N PRO A 60 -14.58 13.97 0.88
CA PRO A 60 -13.51 13.80 1.85
C PRO A 60 -13.98 12.95 3.03
N LEU A 61 -13.07 12.24 3.69
CA LEU A 61 -13.40 11.54 4.93
C LEU A 61 -13.86 12.56 5.97
N SER A 62 -14.90 12.20 6.74
CA SER A 62 -15.40 13.06 7.81
C SER A 62 -14.31 13.30 8.86
N SER A 63 -14.26 14.51 9.43
CA SER A 63 -13.39 14.85 10.56
C SER A 63 -13.64 14.01 11.82
N ARG A 64 -14.78 13.30 11.88
CA ARG A 64 -15.10 12.35 12.96
C ARG A 64 -14.41 10.99 12.80
N VAL A 65 -13.86 10.70 11.62
CA VAL A 65 -13.14 9.46 11.35
C VAL A 65 -11.66 9.68 11.66
N SER A 66 -11.12 8.94 12.62
CA SER A 66 -9.69 8.94 12.89
C SER A 66 -8.92 8.35 11.70
N VAL A 67 -8.01 9.12 11.12
CA VAL A 67 -7.15 8.68 10.02
C VAL A 67 -5.77 8.32 10.58
N SER A 68 -5.21 7.21 10.13
CA SER A 68 -3.82 6.84 10.40
C SER A 68 -3.16 6.42 9.10
N VAL A 69 -1.96 6.92 8.85
CA VAL A 69 -1.23 6.69 7.60
C VAL A 69 0.09 6.03 7.94
N ILE A 70 0.38 4.90 7.29
CA ILE A 70 1.62 4.15 7.49
C ILE A 70 2.49 4.33 6.25
N THR A 71 3.69 4.89 6.41
CA THR A 71 4.65 5.09 5.32
C THR A 71 6.00 4.46 5.64
N GLY A 72 6.82 4.27 4.61
CA GLY A 72 8.21 3.82 4.72
C GLY A 72 9.19 4.98 4.50
N ASP A 73 10.49 4.67 4.51
CA ASP A 73 11.58 5.61 4.19
C ASP A 73 11.59 6.02 2.72
N SER A 74 11.15 5.13 1.84
CA SER A 74 11.11 5.34 0.39
C SER A 74 9.78 4.85 -0.19
N PHE A 75 9.46 5.31 -1.40
CA PHE A 75 8.34 4.76 -2.14
C PHE A 75 8.71 3.42 -2.78
N ASP A 76 9.83 3.37 -3.50
CA ASP A 76 10.37 2.14 -4.07
C ASP A 76 11.91 2.20 -4.14
N GLU A 77 12.56 1.09 -3.80
CA GLU A 77 14.02 0.94 -3.95
C GLU A 77 14.47 0.92 -5.42
N GLN A 78 13.57 0.62 -6.36
CA GLN A 78 13.87 0.57 -7.80
C GLN A 78 13.87 1.94 -8.48
N ILE A 79 13.34 2.98 -7.82
CA ILE A 79 13.33 4.33 -8.39
C ILE A 79 14.49 5.17 -7.85
N PRO A 80 15.03 6.11 -8.65
CA PRO A 80 16.08 7.02 -8.20
C PRO A 80 15.72 7.79 -6.92
N GLU A 81 16.74 8.03 -6.09
CA GLU A 81 16.58 8.68 -4.78
C GLU A 81 15.88 10.04 -4.84
N HIS A 82 16.17 10.86 -5.84
CA HIS A 82 15.51 12.17 -5.99
C HIS A 82 13.99 12.05 -6.23
N LEU A 83 13.52 10.96 -6.86
CA LEU A 83 12.09 10.69 -7.03
C LEU A 83 11.46 10.19 -5.72
N ASN A 84 12.15 9.35 -4.96
CA ASN A 84 11.71 8.97 -3.62
C ASN A 84 11.52 10.21 -2.71
N GLN A 85 12.48 11.13 -2.74
CA GLN A 85 12.39 12.39 -2.00
C GLN A 85 11.24 13.30 -2.47
N MET A 86 10.98 13.33 -3.77
CA MET A 86 9.84 14.05 -4.32
C MET A 86 8.51 13.44 -3.82
N VAL A 87 8.38 12.11 -3.85
CA VAL A 87 7.18 11.41 -3.38
C VAL A 87 6.95 11.65 -1.89
N ASP A 88 7.98 11.56 -1.05
CA ASP A 88 7.88 11.84 0.40
C ASP A 88 7.38 13.28 0.67
N LYS A 89 7.92 14.28 -0.05
CA LYS A 89 7.47 15.67 0.06
C LYS A 89 5.99 15.83 -0.33
N LEU A 90 5.58 15.20 -1.43
CA LEU A 90 4.19 15.27 -1.92
C LEU A 90 3.22 14.56 -0.96
N GLN A 91 3.63 13.42 -0.39
CA GLN A 91 2.84 12.69 0.61
C GLN A 91 2.63 13.52 1.87
N LYS A 92 3.69 14.12 2.42
CA LYS A 92 3.60 15.00 3.61
C LYS A 92 2.67 16.17 3.36
N LYS A 93 2.88 16.88 2.24
CA LYS A 93 2.03 18.02 1.85
C LYS A 93 0.55 17.61 1.72
N PHE A 94 0.27 16.49 1.05
CA PHE A 94 -1.10 16.01 0.90
C PHE A 94 -1.77 15.70 2.25
N LEU A 95 -1.06 15.09 3.19
CA LEU A 95 -1.59 14.77 4.51
C LEU A 95 -1.85 16.03 5.33
N GLU A 96 -0.94 17.00 5.31
CA GLU A 96 -1.12 18.29 6.00
C GLU A 96 -2.34 19.05 5.48
N GLU A 97 -2.55 19.04 4.16
CA GLU A 97 -3.67 19.75 3.52
C GLU A 97 -5.01 19.03 3.67
N SER A 98 -5.02 17.69 3.54
CA SER A 98 -6.26 16.91 3.48
C SER A 98 -6.70 16.35 4.83
N TYR A 99 -5.74 15.94 5.67
CA TYR A 99 -5.98 15.24 6.94
C TYR A 99 -5.03 15.71 8.04
N PRO A 100 -5.11 16.98 8.49
CA PRO A 100 -4.14 17.57 9.42
C PRO A 100 -4.08 16.88 10.80
N SER A 101 -5.14 16.17 11.18
CA SER A 101 -5.21 15.39 12.42
C SER A 101 -4.82 13.91 12.24
N ALA A 102 -4.34 13.52 11.06
CA ALA A 102 -3.95 12.14 10.80
C ALA A 102 -2.74 11.73 11.65
N ASN A 103 -2.81 10.54 12.24
CA ASN A 103 -1.67 9.95 12.92
C ASN A 103 -0.71 9.35 11.88
N HIS A 104 0.46 9.94 11.72
CA HIS A 104 1.48 9.47 10.79
C HIS A 104 2.42 8.46 11.47
N ILE A 105 2.42 7.22 10.97
CA ILE A 105 3.24 6.12 11.47
C ILE A 105 4.33 5.83 10.44
N HIS A 106 5.58 6.05 10.83
CA HIS A 106 6.74 5.85 9.97
C HIS A 106 7.44 4.52 10.27
N ILE A 107 7.63 3.68 9.25
CA ILE A 107 8.31 2.39 9.35
C ILE A 107 9.71 2.51 8.73
N LYS A 108 10.73 2.58 9.59
CA LYS A 108 12.13 2.68 9.17
C LYS A 108 12.54 1.52 8.26
N GLY A 109 13.34 1.82 7.24
CA GLY A 109 13.90 0.92 6.24
C GLY A 109 12.84 0.16 5.46
N ALA A 110 11.70 0.78 5.19
CA ALA A 110 10.60 0.16 4.46
C ALA A 110 10.28 0.96 3.18
N ASP A 111 9.78 0.27 2.16
CA ASP A 111 9.29 0.84 0.91
C ASP A 111 7.81 0.43 0.69
N ARG A 112 7.24 0.64 -0.51
CA ARG A 112 5.88 0.17 -0.84
C ARG A 112 5.65 -1.33 -0.61
N ARG A 113 6.71 -2.11 -0.43
CA ARG A 113 6.72 -3.56 -0.21
C ARG A 113 6.72 -3.92 1.28
N MET A 114 6.56 -2.94 2.17
CA MET A 114 6.61 -3.09 3.63
C MET A 114 5.68 -4.17 4.19
N ILE A 115 4.53 -4.42 3.54
CA ILE A 115 3.54 -5.39 4.02
C ILE A 115 4.13 -6.80 4.05
N TYR A 116 4.98 -7.16 3.09
CA TYR A 116 5.61 -8.48 3.02
C TYR A 116 7.09 -8.49 3.40
N LYS A 117 7.79 -7.34 3.34
CA LYS A 117 9.17 -7.23 3.87
C LYS A 117 9.22 -7.10 5.39
N LYS A 118 8.29 -6.35 6.00
CA LYS A 118 8.23 -6.07 7.45
C LYS A 118 6.84 -6.35 8.05
N PRO A 119 6.24 -7.53 7.80
CA PRO A 119 4.87 -7.83 8.20
C PRO A 119 4.65 -7.64 9.71
N SER A 120 5.60 -8.08 10.55
CA SER A 120 5.49 -7.99 12.01
C SER A 120 5.37 -6.55 12.51
N ALA A 121 6.14 -5.62 11.94
CA ALA A 121 6.08 -4.20 12.30
C ALA A 121 4.71 -3.61 11.94
N ILE A 122 4.23 -3.90 10.73
CA ILE A 122 2.91 -3.44 10.25
C ILE A 122 1.79 -4.03 11.12
N SER A 123 1.78 -5.35 11.33
CA SER A 123 0.77 -6.02 12.15
C SER A 123 0.76 -5.52 13.60
N GLN A 124 1.90 -5.18 14.17
CA GLN A 124 1.97 -4.60 15.51
C GLN A 124 1.27 -3.22 15.57
N HIS A 125 1.53 -2.35 14.59
CA HIS A 125 0.85 -1.05 14.51
C HIS A 125 -0.65 -1.21 14.27
N LEU A 126 -1.06 -2.08 13.36
CA LEU A 126 -2.49 -2.36 13.10
C LEU A 126 -3.19 -2.91 14.34
N ARG A 127 -2.58 -3.88 15.05
CA ARG A 127 -3.14 -4.43 16.29
C ARG A 127 -3.30 -3.35 17.36
N ARG A 128 -2.34 -2.44 17.51
CA ARG A 128 -2.46 -1.31 18.45
C ARG A 128 -3.63 -0.40 18.09
N LEU A 129 -3.78 -0.04 16.82
CA LEU A 129 -4.89 0.81 16.34
C LEU A 129 -6.25 0.16 16.60
N VAL A 130 -6.38 -1.15 16.31
CA VAL A 130 -7.61 -1.91 16.56
C VAL A 130 -7.92 -1.98 18.05
N ASN A 131 -6.93 -2.32 18.89
CA ASN A 131 -7.13 -2.44 20.33
C ASN A 131 -7.51 -1.09 20.97
N GLN A 132 -6.88 0.01 20.55
CA GLN A 132 -7.23 1.36 21.01
C GLN A 132 -8.68 1.73 20.68
N ARG A 133 -9.14 1.37 19.47
CA ARG A 133 -10.53 1.60 19.07
C ARG A 133 -11.51 0.78 19.91
N GLN A 134 -11.21 -0.51 20.14
CA GLN A 134 -12.05 -1.38 20.97
C GLN A 134 -12.13 -0.88 22.42
N ALA A 135 -11.02 -0.44 23.00
CA ALA A 135 -11.01 0.11 24.36
C ALA A 135 -11.85 1.39 24.49
N LYS A 136 -11.83 2.27 23.47
CA LYS A 136 -12.72 3.46 23.43
C LYS A 136 -14.19 3.07 23.38
N GLN A 137 -14.55 2.09 22.56
CA GLN A 137 -15.93 1.60 22.43
C GLN A 137 -16.45 0.90 23.68
N GLN A 138 -15.58 0.33 24.51
CA GLN A 138 -15.96 -0.31 25.79
C GLN A 138 -16.09 0.68 26.95
N SER A 139 -15.55 1.90 26.80
CA SER A 139 -15.61 2.96 27.80
C SER A 139 -16.77 3.95 27.55
N GLU A 140 -17.48 3.79 26.43
CA GLU A 140 -18.72 4.50 26.06
C GLU A 140 -19.95 3.64 26.43
#